data_AF-A0A4R2NNJ7-F1
#
_entry.id   AF-A0A4R2NNJ7-F1
#
_cell.length_a   1.000
_cell.length_b   1.000
_cell.length_c   1.000
_cell.angle_alpha   90.00
_cell.angle_beta   90.00
_cell.angle_gamma   90.00
#
_symmetry.space_group_name_H-M   'P 1'
#
loop_
_entity.id
_entity.type
_entity.pdbx_description
1 polymer ?
#
loop_
_entity_poly.entity_id
_entity_poly.type
_entity_poly.pdbx_seq_one_letter_code
_entity_poly.pdbx_strand_id
1 'polypeptide(L)'
;MEEIVFQELLGNTKFSNINHFITSVINKYTAKEVTYDDVKESILKLVIYRFIKVDNSNSTNHCISKEDNFYEAKELGGVNSWLAHKRSLSTAV
;
A
#
# COMPACT_ATOMS: atom_id res chain seq x y z
N MET A 1 5.15 -3.15 -8.34
CA MET A 1 3.73 -2.86 -8.13
C MET A 1 3.46 -2.17 -6.79
N GLU A 2 4.13 -2.58 -5.71
CA GLU A 2 4.05 -1.96 -4.37
C GLU A 2 4.14 -0.42 -4.39
N GLU A 3 5.10 0.14 -5.11
CA GLU A 3 5.26 1.60 -5.22
C GLU A 3 4.02 2.27 -5.83
N ILE A 4 3.42 1.68 -6.86
CA ILE A 4 2.20 2.22 -7.48
C ILE A 4 1.06 2.25 -6.46
N VAL A 5 0.85 1.14 -5.75
CA VAL A 5 -0.20 1.04 -4.73
C VAL A 5 0.04 2.02 -3.57
N PHE A 6 1.30 2.17 -3.14
CA PHE A 6 1.69 3.14 -2.13
C PHE A 6 1.41 4.58 -2.57
N GLN A 7 1.76 4.95 -3.81
CA GLN A 7 1.48 6.29 -4.34
C GLN A 7 -0.03 6.58 -4.42
N GLU A 8 -0.85 5.60 -4.79
CA GLU A 8 -2.31 5.78 -4.74
C GLU A 8 -2.82 5.97 -3.31
N LEU A 9 -2.20 5.29 -2.33
CA LEU A 9 -2.51 5.49 -0.91
C LEU A 9 -2.07 6.86 -0.39
N LEU A 10 -1.07 7.52 -0.98
CA LEU A 10 -0.71 8.91 -0.64
C LEU A 10 -1.82 9.90 -1.00
N GLY A 11 -2.68 9.55 -1.96
CA GLY A 11 -3.88 10.29 -2.31
C GLY A 11 -4.79 10.55 -1.10
N ASN A 12 -5.51 11.68 -1.16
CA ASN A 12 -6.31 12.20 -0.04
C ASN A 12 -7.68 11.51 0.14
N THR A 13 -7.84 10.33 -0.45
CA THR A 13 -9.06 9.54 -0.37
C THR A 13 -9.03 8.72 0.91
N LYS A 14 -9.94 9.02 1.84
CA LYS A 14 -10.36 8.02 2.82
C LYS A 14 -10.94 6.86 2.02
N PHE A 15 -10.16 5.81 1.82
CA PHE A 15 -10.63 4.63 1.10
C PHE A 15 -11.58 3.86 1.99
N SER A 16 -12.88 4.11 1.79
CA SER A 16 -13.96 3.44 2.53
C SER A 16 -14.07 1.94 2.17
N ASN A 17 -13.44 1.50 1.07
CA ASN A 17 -13.58 0.13 0.60
C ASN A 17 -12.37 -0.32 -0.25
N ILE A 18 -11.74 -1.43 0.14
CA ILE A 18 -10.61 -2.08 -0.55
C ILE A 18 -10.90 -2.43 -2.02
N ASN A 19 -12.11 -2.87 -2.36
CA ASN A 19 -12.45 -3.24 -3.73
C ASN A 19 -12.52 -2.00 -4.62
N HIS A 20 -13.12 -0.92 -4.12
CA HIS A 20 -13.12 0.37 -4.82
C HIS A 20 -11.70 0.91 -5.01
N PHE A 21 -10.83 0.75 -4.01
CA PHE A 21 -9.42 1.09 -4.14
C PHE A 21 -8.76 0.28 -5.26
N ILE A 22 -8.89 -1.06 -5.24
CA ILE A 22 -8.28 -1.92 -6.27
C ILE A 22 -8.76 -1.54 -7.67
N THR A 23 -10.07 -1.39 -7.87
CA THR A 23 -10.64 -0.97 -9.15
C THR A 23 -10.11 0.41 -9.58
N SER A 24 -9.96 1.36 -8.65
CA SER A 24 -9.39 2.68 -8.94
C SER A 24 -7.93 2.58 -9.41
N VAL A 25 -7.12 1.71 -8.79
CA VAL A 25 -5.73 1.48 -9.23
C VAL A 25 -5.72 0.89 -10.64
N ILE A 26 -6.49 -0.16 -10.90
CA ILE A 26 -6.54 -0.82 -12.22
C ILE A 26 -6.98 0.18 -13.31
N ASN A 27 -8.01 0.97 -13.05
CA ASN A 27 -8.53 1.96 -14.00
C ASN A 27 -7.54 3.10 -14.29
N LYS A 28 -6.70 3.47 -13.31
CA LYS A 28 -5.70 4.53 -13.49
C LYS A 28 -4.46 4.03 -14.23
N TYR A 29 -4.13 2.75 -14.09
CA TYR A 29 -2.95 2.12 -14.69
C TYR A 29 -3.30 1.12 -15.79
N THR A 30 -4.44 1.27 -16.45
CA THR A 30 -4.94 0.32 -17.47
C THR A 30 -3.97 0.11 -18.63
N ALA A 31 -3.20 1.14 -19.00
CA ALA A 31 -2.16 1.05 -20.03
C ALA A 31 -0.94 0.18 -19.64
N LYS A 32 -0.83 -0.25 -18.37
CA LYS A 32 0.26 -1.07 -17.85
C LYS A 32 -0.13 -2.53 -17.59
N GLU A 33 -1.29 -2.97 -18.09
CA GLU A 33 -1.80 -4.34 -17.92
C GLU A 33 -1.89 -4.80 -16.46
N VAL A 34 -2.13 -3.86 -15.53
CA VAL A 34 -2.24 -4.16 -14.09
C VAL A 34 -3.47 -5.00 -13.82
N THR A 35 -3.30 -6.18 -13.21
CA THR A 35 -4.40 -7.07 -12.86
C THR A 35 -4.88 -6.87 -11.42
N TYR A 36 -6.05 -7.43 -11.10
CA TYR A 36 -6.58 -7.47 -9.75
C TYR A 36 -5.62 -8.17 -8.76
N ASP A 37 -5.03 -9.28 -9.18
CA ASP A 37 -4.14 -10.06 -8.34
C ASP A 37 -2.83 -9.32 -8.05
N ASP A 38 -2.28 -8.56 -9.01
CA ASP A 38 -1.09 -7.73 -8.81
C ASP A 38 -1.29 -6.66 -7.72
N VAL A 39 -2.46 -6.00 -7.75
CA VAL A 39 -2.81 -4.98 -6.75
C VAL A 39 -3.04 -5.63 -5.40
N LYS A 40 -3.74 -6.77 -5.37
CA LYS A 40 -4.03 -7.51 -4.13
C LYS A 40 -2.75 -8.03 -3.46
N GLU A 41 -1.82 -8.59 -4.23
CA GLU A 41 -0.51 -9.01 -3.71
C GLU A 41 0.25 -7.82 -3.11
N SER A 42 0.23 -6.68 -3.80
CA SER A 42 0.88 -5.46 -3.30
C SER A 42 0.24 -4.93 -2.01
N ILE A 43 -1.09 -4.96 -1.89
CA ILE A 43 -1.80 -4.63 -0.65
C ILE A 43 -1.37 -5.57 0.48
N LEU A 44 -1.31 -6.88 0.23
CA LEU A 44 -0.86 -7.86 1.22
C LEU A 44 0.55 -7.56 1.72
N LYS A 45 1.47 -7.21 0.81
CA LYS A 45 2.84 -6.81 1.19
C LYS A 45 2.86 -5.54 2.02
N LEU A 46 2.07 -4.52 1.66
CA LEU A 46 1.94 -3.30 2.47
C LEU A 46 1.37 -3.58 3.87
N VAL A 47 0.49 -4.56 4.02
CA VAL A 47 0.03 -5.04 5.33
C VAL A 47 1.16 -5.72 6.11
N ILE A 48 1.94 -6.60 5.46
CA ILE A 48 3.09 -7.28 6.08
C ILE A 48 4.15 -6.25 6.53
N TYR A 49 4.39 -5.21 5.73
CA TYR A 49 5.32 -4.12 6.07
C TYR A 49 4.76 -3.18 7.14
N ARG A 50 3.52 -3.38 7.59
CA ARG A 50 2.80 -2.50 8.52
C ARG A 50 2.71 -1.06 8.02
N PHE A 51 2.51 -0.90 6.71
CA PHE A 51 2.21 0.39 6.10
C PHE A 51 0.71 0.66 6.19
N ILE A 52 -0.09 -0.39 6.07
CA ILE A 52 -1.53 -0.29 6.18
C ILE A 52 -2.11 -1.42 7.02
N LYS A 53 -3.22 -1.11 7.65
CA LYS A 53 -4.12 -2.09 8.25
C LYS A 53 -5.45 -2.08 7.52
N VAL A 54 -5.93 -3.26 7.16
CA VAL A 54 -7.27 -3.43 6.60
C VAL A 54 -8.20 -3.83 7.73
N ASP A 55 -9.21 -3.00 8.01
CA ASP A 55 -10.21 -3.27 9.02
C ASP A 55 -11.37 -4.07 8.41
N ASN A 56 -11.53 -5.31 8.87
CA ASN A 56 -12.59 -6.21 8.42
C ASN A 56 -13.76 -6.29 9.40
N SER A 57 -13.76 -5.48 10.47
CA SER A 57 -14.82 -5.50 11.49
C SER A 57 -16.18 -5.03 10.95
N ASN A 58 -16.18 -4.15 9.96
CA ASN A 58 -17.38 -3.74 9.24
C ASN A 58 -17.47 -4.51 7.92
N SER A 59 -18.36 -5.49 7.86
CA SER A 59 -18.62 -6.37 6.71
C SER A 59 -18.99 -5.64 5.42
N THR A 60 -19.35 -4.36 5.52
CA THR A 60 -19.77 -3.51 4.39
C THR A 60 -18.66 -2.60 3.86
N ASN A 61 -17.64 -2.28 4.66
CA ASN A 61 -16.62 -1.29 4.33
C ASN A 61 -15.26 -1.74 4.89
N HIS A 62 -14.53 -2.52 4.09
CA HIS A 62 -13.13 -2.85 4.36
C HIS A 62 -12.28 -1.58 4.24
N CYS A 63 -12.14 -0.84 5.34
CA CYS A 63 -11.41 0.42 5.38
C CYS A 63 -9.91 0.16 5.47
N ILE A 64 -9.14 0.96 4.74
CA ILE A 64 -7.67 0.94 4.80
C ILE A 64 -7.22 2.07 5.73
N SER A 65 -6.56 1.72 6.82
CA SER A 65 -5.93 2.66 7.74
C SER A 65 -4.41 2.68 7.52
N LYS A 66 -3.80 3.87 7.51
CA LYS A 66 -2.35 4.04 7.38
C LYS A 66 -1.69 3.87 8.76
N GLU A 67 -0.56 3.17 8.80
CA GLU A 67 0.24 2.90 10.00
C GLU A 67 1.55 3.70 9.99
N ASP A 68 2.33 3.66 11.08
CA ASP A 68 3.52 4.50 11.26
C ASP A 68 4.57 4.30 10.15
N ASN A 69 4.82 3.06 9.73
CA ASN A 69 5.81 2.78 8.68
C ASN A 69 5.41 3.38 7.33
N PHE A 70 4.12 3.66 7.10
CA PHE A 70 3.68 4.37 5.89
C PHE A 70 4.21 5.79 5.85
N TYR A 71 4.17 6.48 7.01
CA TYR A 71 4.66 7.84 7.12
C TYR A 71 6.19 7.87 7.07
N GLU A 72 6.86 6.92 7.72
CA GLU A 72 8.32 6.74 7.59
C GLU A 72 8.72 6.50 6.11
N ALA A 73 8.02 5.59 5.41
CA ALA A 73 8.30 5.32 4.01
C ALA A 73 8.04 6.53 3.11
N LYS A 74 7.02 7.34 3.42
CA LYS A 74 6.76 8.60 2.72
C LYS A 74 7.93 9.57 2.87
N GLU A 75 8.48 9.72 4.07
CA GLU A 75 9.63 10.59 4.34
C GLU A 75 10.91 10.10 3.66
N LEU A 76 11.09 8.77 3.58
CA LEU A 76 12.23 8.15 2.90
C LEU A 76 12.09 8.12 1.37
N GLY A 77 10.95 8.54 0.82
CA GLY A 77 10.73 8.64 -0.63
C GLY A 77 10.11 7.42 -1.30
N GLY A 78 9.48 6.52 -0.54
CA GLY A 78 8.68 5.41 -1.07
C GLY A 78 8.97 4.06 -0.41
N VAL A 79 8.30 3.02 -0.90
CA VAL A 79 8.41 1.64 -0.37
C VAL A 79 9.82 1.11 -0.53
N ASN A 80 10.39 1.29 -1.73
CA ASN A 80 11.73 0.77 -2.04
C ASN A 80 12.82 1.40 -1.17
N SER A 81 12.75 2.71 -0.95
CA SER A 81 13.69 3.43 -0.09
C SER A 81 13.58 2.97 1.35
N TRP A 82 12.36 2.77 1.85
CA TRP A 82 12.14 2.23 3.19
C TRP A 82 12.68 0.79 3.35
N LEU A 83 12.45 -0.08 2.36
CA LEU A 83 13.00 -1.44 2.37
C LEU A 83 14.53 -1.45 2.36
N ALA A 84 15.16 -0.59 1.55
CA ALA A 84 16.61 -0.42 1.54
C ALA A 84 17.13 0.07 2.90
N HIS A 85 16.45 1.05 3.50
CA HIS A 85 16.77 1.55 4.83
C HIS A 85 16.69 0.45 5.89
N LYS A 86 15.59 -0.32 5.96
CA LYS A 86 15.45 -1.42 6.92
C LYS A 86 16.49 -2.53 6.72
N ARG A 87 16.85 -2.87 5.48
CA ARG A 87 17.94 -3.83 5.21
C ARG A 87 19.28 -3.34 5.74
N SER A 88 19.59 -2.06 5.54
CA SER A 88 20.85 -1.46 6.02
C SER A 88 20.96 -1.48 7.56
N LEU A 89 19.84 -1.23 8.26
CA LEU A 89 19.78 -1.32 9.73
C LEU A 89 19.93 -2.76 10.24
N SER A 90 19.35 -3.74 9.52
CA SER A 90 19.45 -5.15 9.90
C SER A 90 20.85 -5.73 9.72
N THR A 91 21.67 -5.17 8.83
CA THR A 91 23.08 -5.58 8.61
C THR A 91 24.06 -4.88 9.54
N ALA A 92 23.61 -3.88 10.32
CA ALA A 92 24.45 -3.12 11.24
C ALA A 92 24.48 -3.70 12.68
N VAL A 93 23.99 -4.93 12.84
CA VAL A 93 23.94 -5.68 14.12
C VAL A 93 24.92 -6.84 14.09
#